data_AF-A0A5C8IZM3-F1
#
_entry.id   AF-A0A5C8IZM3-F1
#
_cell.length_a   1.000
_cell.length_b   1.000
_cell.length_c   1.000
_cell.angle_alpha   90.00
_cell.angle_beta   90.00
_cell.angle_gamma   90.00
#
_symmetry.space_group_name_H-M   'P 1'
#
loop_
_entity.id
_entity.type
_entity.pdbx_description
1 polymer ?
#
loop_
_entity_poly.entity_id
_entity_poly.type
_entity_poly.pdbx_seq_one_letter_code
_entity_poly.pdbx_strand_id
1 'polypeptide(L)'
;MPNQVVGGARGFLTRLGLAAIVAGAGLAGCAPMGTGMAAPSTARVDRLAALFVQAVPVGWMVDRVAARDTQWPFQKYPGRYTPTQLACTRGELTADKVSATQHADARAFARRYPDRVEESIQVLESGAAEAMGLLMRAGMGEAISGRKVDAGSVMRSLSAGQLRAFNELGEGTQHTELRQAMRIDELASGGSRAQTHQRGVRLGQSLLVGPMLSAMERCQVSPGTLFDKAGTLT
;
A
#
# COMPACT_ATOMS: atom_id res chain seq x y z
N MET A 1 -35.31 -27.99 -21.95
CA MET A 1 -35.98 -29.25 -21.62
C MET A 1 -35.63 -29.62 -20.18
N PRO A 2 -36.58 -29.56 -19.24
CA PRO A 2 -36.35 -29.88 -17.83
C PRO A 2 -36.57 -31.38 -17.60
N ASN A 3 -35.71 -32.02 -16.80
CA ASN A 3 -35.95 -33.37 -16.31
C ASN A 3 -35.99 -33.34 -14.78
N GLN A 4 -37.20 -33.53 -14.25
CA GLN A 4 -37.46 -33.90 -12.86
C GLN A 4 -37.67 -35.42 -12.78
N VAL A 5 -37.10 -36.04 -11.74
CA VAL A 5 -37.46 -37.36 -11.20
C VAL A 5 -37.19 -37.25 -9.69
N VAL A 6 -38.18 -37.11 -8.78
CA VAL A 6 -39.23 -38.02 -8.28
C VAL A 6 -38.70 -39.24 -7.50
N GLY A 7 -39.11 -39.32 -6.22
CA GLY A 7 -39.14 -40.54 -5.40
C GLY A 7 -38.27 -40.45 -4.13
N GLY A 8 -38.74 -40.74 -2.91
CA GLY A 8 -39.98 -41.35 -2.49
C GLY A 8 -40.10 -41.33 -0.97
N ALA A 9 -41.34 -41.41 -0.51
CA ALA A 9 -41.78 -41.31 0.87
C ALA A 9 -41.78 -42.68 1.60
N ARG A 10 -42.15 -42.60 2.90
CA ARG A 10 -42.50 -43.65 3.88
C ARG A 10 -41.32 -44.02 4.77
N GLY A 11 -41.32 -43.78 6.07
CA GLY A 11 -42.40 -43.68 7.04
C GLY A 11 -42.08 -44.67 8.15
N PHE A 12 -42.28 -44.32 9.43
CA PHE A 12 -42.86 -45.20 10.45
C PHE A 12 -42.99 -44.43 11.77
N LEU A 13 -44.14 -44.65 12.38
CA LEU A 13 -44.63 -44.08 13.61
C LEU A 13 -43.92 -44.65 14.85
N THR A 14 -44.19 -43.97 15.96
CA THR A 14 -44.34 -44.51 17.32
C THR A 14 -43.07 -44.59 18.17
N ARG A 15 -42.97 -43.71 19.18
CA ARG A 15 -43.27 -44.07 20.58
C ARG A 15 -43.26 -42.82 21.48
N LEU A 16 -44.42 -42.55 22.08
CA LEU A 16 -44.57 -41.76 23.29
C LEU A 16 -43.75 -42.42 24.41
N GLY A 17 -42.88 -41.65 25.06
CA GLY A 17 -42.15 -42.04 26.26
C GLY A 17 -42.04 -40.81 27.17
N LEU A 18 -42.89 -40.78 28.18
CA LEU A 18 -42.89 -39.81 29.26
C LEU A 18 -41.62 -39.94 30.13
N ALA A 19 -41.23 -38.79 30.69
CA ALA A 19 -40.53 -38.61 31.97
C ALA A 19 -39.05 -38.98 32.07
N ALA A 20 -38.21 -37.94 32.21
CA ALA A 20 -37.44 -37.72 33.44
C ALA A 20 -36.77 -36.33 33.37
N ILE A 21 -37.30 -35.39 34.17
CA ILE A 21 -36.65 -34.13 34.49
C ILE A 21 -35.46 -34.47 35.39
N VAL A 22 -34.24 -34.41 34.86
CA VAL A 22 -33.01 -34.32 35.66
C VAL A 22 -32.48 -32.92 35.46
N ALA A 23 -32.72 -32.08 36.46
CA ALA A 23 -32.10 -30.78 36.64
C ALA A 23 -30.59 -30.98 36.87
N GLY A 24 -29.84 -31.08 35.78
CA GLY A 24 -28.40 -30.89 35.79
C GLY A 24 -28.11 -29.40 35.74
N ALA A 25 -27.88 -28.80 36.90
CA ALA A 25 -27.26 -27.48 37.04
C ALA A 25 -25.83 -27.54 36.50
N GLY A 26 -25.69 -27.60 35.19
CA GLY A 26 -24.45 -27.29 34.50
C GLY A 26 -24.21 -25.80 34.71
N LEU A 27 -23.25 -25.48 35.58
CA LEU A 27 -22.66 -24.16 35.67
C LEU A 27 -22.33 -23.71 34.26
N ALA A 28 -23.15 -22.79 33.73
CA ALA A 28 -22.87 -22.02 32.56
C ALA A 28 -21.60 -21.23 32.87
N GLY A 29 -20.45 -21.85 32.61
CA GLY A 29 -19.21 -21.16 32.44
C GLY A 29 -19.42 -20.24 31.25
N CYS A 30 -19.81 -19.01 31.52
CA CYS A 30 -19.62 -17.87 30.63
C CYS A 30 -18.10 -17.75 30.44
N ALA A 31 -17.53 -18.60 29.60
CA ALA A 31 -16.25 -18.33 29.00
C ALA A 31 -16.41 -16.97 28.30
N PRO A 32 -15.56 -15.98 28.58
CA PRO A 32 -15.58 -14.74 27.83
C PRO A 32 -15.18 -15.07 26.39
N MET A 33 -16.17 -15.38 25.55
CA MET A 33 -16.06 -15.35 24.11
C MET A 33 -15.91 -13.89 23.72
N GLY A 34 -14.68 -13.44 23.79
CA GLY A 34 -14.31 -12.05 23.66
C GLY A 34 -12.83 -11.88 23.94
N THR A 35 -11.98 -12.73 23.37
CA THR A 35 -10.62 -12.30 23.05
C THR A 35 -10.75 -11.23 21.98
N GLY A 36 -11.17 -10.03 22.38
CA GLY A 36 -10.96 -8.83 21.61
C GLY A 36 -9.48 -8.80 21.32
N MET A 37 -9.14 -8.96 20.04
CA MET A 37 -7.77 -9.01 19.58
C MET A 37 -7.09 -7.75 20.09
N ALA A 38 -6.08 -7.93 20.96
CA ALA A 38 -5.42 -6.82 21.60
C ALA A 38 -4.89 -5.88 20.51
N ALA A 39 -5.08 -4.58 20.71
CA ALA A 39 -4.56 -3.59 19.78
C ALA A 39 -3.05 -3.80 19.60
N PRO A 40 -2.51 -3.73 18.37
CA PRO A 40 -1.09 -3.86 18.12
C PRO A 40 -0.28 -2.92 19.01
N SER A 41 0.84 -3.41 19.55
CA SER A 41 1.72 -2.55 20.35
C SER A 41 2.32 -1.44 19.49
N THR A 42 2.64 -0.30 20.11
CA THR A 42 3.28 0.84 19.43
C THR A 42 4.53 0.43 18.66
N ALA A 43 5.35 -0.44 19.25
CA ALA A 43 6.56 -0.98 18.62
C ALA A 43 6.27 -1.76 17.32
N ARG A 44 5.18 -2.56 17.26
CA ARG A 44 4.80 -3.25 16.01
C ARG A 44 4.30 -2.27 14.96
N VAL A 45 3.53 -1.25 15.35
CA VAL A 45 3.07 -0.21 14.42
C VAL A 45 4.24 0.60 13.86
N ASP A 46 5.21 0.97 14.70
CA ASP A 46 6.41 1.68 14.24
C ASP A 46 7.28 0.81 13.32
N ARG A 47 7.35 -0.51 13.58
CA ARG A 47 8.01 -1.45 12.69
C ARG A 47 7.32 -1.56 11.33
N LEU A 48 5.99 -1.68 11.31
CA LEU A 48 5.21 -1.67 10.07
C LEU A 48 5.44 -0.38 9.27
N ALA A 49 5.49 0.76 9.95
CA ALA A 49 5.76 2.05 9.33
C ALA A 49 7.14 2.13 8.66
N ALA A 50 8.18 1.59 9.32
CA ALA A 50 9.51 1.50 8.71
C ALA A 50 9.50 0.60 7.46
N LEU A 51 8.74 -0.50 7.47
CA LEU A 51 8.60 -1.40 6.33
C LEU A 51 7.85 -0.75 5.16
N PHE A 52 6.84 0.10 5.42
CA PHE A 52 6.17 0.90 4.39
C PHE A 52 7.18 1.81 3.66
N VAL A 53 8.04 2.50 4.41
CA VAL A 53 9.08 3.38 3.84
C VAL A 53 10.14 2.57 3.09
N GLN A 54 10.54 1.41 3.59
CA GLN A 54 11.49 0.53 2.91
C GLN A 54 10.94 0.00 1.58
N ALA A 55 9.68 -0.44 1.58
CA ALA A 55 8.99 -1.01 0.40
C ALA A 55 8.74 0.04 -0.67
N VAL A 56 8.26 1.21 -0.26
CA VAL A 56 7.88 2.30 -1.16
C VAL A 56 8.68 3.55 -0.79
N PRO A 57 9.93 3.70 -1.25
CA PRO A 57 10.84 4.73 -0.73
C PRO A 57 10.57 6.13 -1.33
N VAL A 58 9.38 6.69 -1.13
CA VAL A 58 8.95 7.97 -1.75
C VAL A 58 9.82 9.13 -1.30
N GLY A 59 10.15 9.21 0.00
CA GLY A 59 11.03 10.26 0.50
C GLY A 59 12.39 10.27 -0.20
N TRP A 60 13.01 9.09 -0.34
CA TRP A 60 14.26 8.95 -1.10
C TRP A 60 14.09 9.35 -2.57
N MET A 61 12.97 9.01 -3.21
CA MET A 61 12.71 9.39 -4.61
C MET A 61 12.64 10.92 -4.75
N VAL A 62 11.95 11.60 -3.83
CA VAL A 62 11.83 13.07 -3.82
C VAL A 62 13.20 13.74 -3.69
N ASP A 63 14.04 13.29 -2.77
CA ASP A 63 15.40 13.83 -2.61
C ASP A 63 16.23 13.65 -3.88
N ARG A 64 16.08 12.51 -4.57
CA ARG A 64 16.80 12.24 -5.82
C ARG A 64 16.33 13.11 -6.98
N VAL A 65 15.03 13.41 -7.06
CA VAL A 65 14.53 14.41 -8.02
C VAL A 65 15.09 15.78 -7.70
N ALA A 66 14.96 16.22 -6.44
CA ALA A 66 15.42 17.54 -6.01
C ALA A 66 16.93 17.75 -6.23
N ALA A 67 17.74 16.70 -6.07
CA ALA A 67 19.17 16.76 -6.32
C ALA A 67 19.53 16.82 -7.82
N ARG A 68 18.65 16.37 -8.71
CA ARG A 68 18.91 16.29 -10.16
C ARG A 68 18.31 17.46 -10.93
N ASP A 69 17.09 17.84 -10.60
CA ASP A 69 16.31 18.85 -11.31
C ASP A 69 16.40 20.19 -10.57
N THR A 70 17.19 21.12 -11.10
CA THR A 70 17.32 22.47 -10.55
C THR A 70 16.04 23.28 -10.63
N GLN A 71 15.06 22.84 -11.44
CA GLN A 71 13.75 23.46 -11.56
C GLN A 71 12.69 22.84 -10.62
N TRP A 72 13.10 21.92 -9.74
CA TRP A 72 12.23 21.28 -8.76
C TRP A 72 12.05 22.09 -7.45
N PRO A 73 10.83 22.15 -6.89
CA PRO A 73 9.53 21.92 -7.52
C PRO A 73 9.04 23.20 -8.24
N PHE A 74 8.33 23.03 -9.35
CA PHE A 74 7.55 24.08 -10.03
C PHE A 74 8.30 25.29 -10.63
N GLN A 75 9.63 25.39 -10.53
CA GLN A 75 10.36 26.55 -11.09
C GLN A 75 10.40 26.58 -12.61
N LYS A 76 9.99 25.50 -13.28
CA LYS A 76 9.75 25.47 -14.73
C LYS A 76 8.59 26.35 -15.20
N TYR A 77 7.81 26.93 -14.27
CA TYR A 77 6.70 27.84 -14.56
C TYR A 77 7.01 29.26 -14.03
N PRO A 78 7.83 30.04 -14.74
CA PRO A 78 8.24 31.38 -14.29
C PRO A 78 7.02 32.30 -14.12
N GLY A 79 7.05 33.14 -13.09
CA GLY A 79 5.98 34.10 -12.79
C GLY A 79 4.70 33.51 -12.20
N ARG A 80 4.56 32.17 -12.16
CA ARG A 80 3.35 31.51 -11.63
C ARG A 80 3.33 31.39 -10.11
N TYR A 81 4.50 31.36 -9.48
CA TYR A 81 4.65 31.16 -8.04
C TYR A 81 5.60 32.20 -7.45
N THR A 82 5.27 32.67 -6.25
CA THR A 82 6.14 33.57 -5.49
C THR A 82 7.38 32.84 -4.97
N PRO A 83 8.49 33.55 -4.71
CA PRO A 83 9.67 32.95 -4.07
C PRO A 83 9.35 32.24 -2.75
N THR A 84 8.44 32.79 -1.94
CA THR A 84 7.99 32.21 -0.67
C THR A 84 7.25 30.88 -0.89
N GLN A 85 6.35 30.80 -1.87
CA GLN A 85 5.66 29.56 -2.22
C GLN A 85 6.65 28.49 -2.68
N LEU A 86 7.59 28.84 -3.57
CA LEU A 86 8.61 27.90 -4.07
C LEU A 86 9.51 27.38 -2.93
N ALA A 87 9.94 28.27 -2.03
CA ALA A 87 10.75 27.90 -0.88
C ALA A 87 9.98 26.99 0.09
N CYS A 88 8.73 27.34 0.39
CA CYS A 88 7.85 26.52 1.23
C CYS A 88 7.63 25.13 0.62
N THR A 89 7.24 25.05 -0.66
CA THR A 89 6.96 23.76 -1.29
C THR A 89 8.21 22.88 -1.32
N ARG A 90 9.39 23.43 -1.59
CA ARG A 90 10.65 22.69 -1.47
C ARG A 90 10.89 22.19 -0.05
N GLY A 91 10.60 23.02 0.95
CA GLY A 91 10.70 22.64 2.36
C GLY A 91 9.68 21.60 2.81
N GLU A 92 8.52 21.49 2.17
CA GLU A 92 7.52 20.44 2.43
C GLU A 92 7.86 19.13 1.70
N LEU A 93 8.49 19.19 0.53
CA LEU A 93 8.90 18.03 -0.27
C LEU A 93 10.33 17.58 0.07
N THR A 94 10.53 17.17 1.32
CA THR A 94 11.77 16.55 1.81
C THR A 94 11.54 15.08 2.14
N ALA A 95 12.58 14.25 2.09
CA ALA A 95 12.45 12.84 2.43
C ALA A 95 11.74 12.61 3.78
N ASP A 96 12.15 13.33 4.83
CA ASP A 96 11.59 13.16 6.18
C ASP A 96 10.08 13.44 6.23
N LYS A 97 9.62 14.54 5.62
CA LYS A 97 8.20 14.91 5.64
C LYS A 97 7.35 13.96 4.81
N VAL A 98 7.88 13.49 3.67
CA VAL A 98 7.21 12.51 2.81
C VAL A 98 7.12 11.16 3.51
N SER A 99 8.20 10.70 4.13
CA SER A 99 8.21 9.48 4.92
C SER A 99 7.27 9.58 6.12
N ALA A 100 7.14 10.75 6.77
CA ALA A 100 6.16 10.94 7.84
C ALA A 100 4.71 10.66 7.40
N THR A 101 4.34 10.97 6.16
CA THR A 101 3.04 10.58 5.60
C THR A 101 2.88 9.06 5.53
N GLN A 102 3.90 8.35 5.07
CA GLN A 102 3.87 6.87 5.01
C GLN A 102 3.79 6.24 6.41
N HIS A 103 4.46 6.84 7.40
CA HIS A 103 4.29 6.43 8.79
C HIS A 103 2.87 6.66 9.29
N ALA A 104 2.22 7.75 8.89
CA ALA A 104 0.81 7.99 9.21
C ALA A 104 -0.12 6.98 8.54
N ASP A 105 0.17 6.60 7.29
CA ASP A 105 -0.59 5.58 6.55
C ASP A 105 -0.48 4.20 7.21
N ALA A 106 0.72 3.79 7.63
CA ALA A 106 0.92 2.54 8.38
C ALA A 106 0.18 2.55 9.73
N ARG A 107 0.19 3.68 10.46
CA ARG A 107 -0.60 3.85 11.68
C ARG A 107 -2.09 3.77 11.39
N ALA A 108 -2.57 4.34 10.29
CA ALA A 108 -3.97 4.28 9.89
C ALA A 108 -4.39 2.84 9.53
N PHE A 109 -3.54 2.12 8.79
CA PHE A 109 -3.73 0.70 8.50
C PHE A 109 -3.83 -0.12 9.79
N ALA A 110 -2.89 0.05 10.73
CA ALA A 110 -2.89 -0.71 11.99
C ALA A 110 -4.11 -0.43 12.87
N ARG A 111 -4.66 0.79 12.84
CA ARG A 111 -5.93 1.10 13.54
C ARG A 111 -7.13 0.45 12.87
N ARG A 112 -7.15 0.39 11.53
CA ARG A 112 -8.28 -0.15 10.75
C ARG A 112 -8.28 -1.68 10.68
N TYR A 113 -7.11 -2.29 10.67
CA TYR A 113 -6.90 -3.72 10.48
C TYR A 113 -5.93 -4.29 11.53
N PRO A 114 -6.28 -4.25 12.83
CA PRO A 114 -5.39 -4.66 13.91
C PRO A 114 -4.98 -6.15 13.84
N ASP A 115 -5.85 -7.04 13.33
CA ASP A 115 -5.55 -8.45 13.01
C ASP A 115 -4.42 -8.57 12.00
N ARG A 116 -4.41 -7.69 11.02
CA ARG A 116 -3.57 -7.85 9.82
C ARG A 116 -2.16 -7.35 10.04
N VAL A 117 -1.87 -6.65 11.13
CA VAL A 117 -0.56 -6.03 11.38
C VAL A 117 0.55 -7.08 11.43
N GLU A 118 0.34 -8.17 12.17
CA GLU A 118 1.37 -9.19 12.36
C GLU A 118 1.72 -9.88 11.04
N GLU A 119 0.71 -10.36 10.32
CA GLU A 119 0.84 -10.97 9.00
C GLU A 119 1.49 -9.99 7.99
N SER A 120 1.08 -8.71 8.01
CA SER A 120 1.63 -7.69 7.13
C SER A 120 3.12 -7.43 7.38
N ILE A 121 3.53 -7.41 8.65
CA ILE A 121 4.94 -7.30 9.01
C ILE A 121 5.69 -8.54 8.51
N GLN A 122 5.15 -9.74 8.72
CA GLN A 122 5.81 -10.99 8.31
C GLN A 122 6.06 -11.06 6.80
N VAL A 123 5.08 -10.73 5.95
CA VAL A 123 5.27 -10.74 4.49
C VAL A 123 6.27 -9.66 4.03
N LEU A 124 6.27 -8.50 4.69
CA LEU A 124 7.22 -7.43 4.36
C LEU A 124 8.65 -7.78 4.79
N GLU A 125 8.82 -8.36 5.98
CA GLU A 125 10.11 -8.80 6.53
C GLU A 125 10.67 -10.06 5.87
N SER A 126 9.81 -10.93 5.32
CA SER A 126 10.26 -12.12 4.57
C SER A 126 10.92 -11.78 3.23
N GLY A 127 10.96 -10.50 2.87
CA GLY A 127 11.76 -9.96 1.77
C GLY A 127 10.97 -9.09 0.80
N ALA A 128 9.64 -9.00 0.94
CA ALA A 128 8.83 -8.22 0.02
C ALA A 128 9.18 -6.73 0.07
N ALA A 129 9.40 -6.15 1.27
CA ALA A 129 9.76 -4.73 1.40
C ALA A 129 11.12 -4.43 0.76
N GLU A 130 12.10 -5.31 0.93
CA GLU A 130 13.42 -5.12 0.32
C GLU A 130 13.37 -5.24 -1.20
N ALA A 131 12.68 -6.27 -1.72
CA ALA A 131 12.52 -6.48 -3.16
C ALA A 131 11.80 -5.31 -3.84
N MET A 132 10.69 -4.86 -3.25
CA MET A 132 9.95 -3.69 -3.74
C MET A 132 10.80 -2.43 -3.75
N GLY A 133 11.47 -2.13 -2.63
CA GLY A 133 12.31 -0.96 -2.52
C GLY A 133 13.46 -0.97 -3.53
N LEU A 134 14.06 -2.15 -3.77
CA LEU A 134 15.11 -2.32 -4.77
C LEU A 134 14.58 -2.03 -6.19
N LEU A 135 13.44 -2.61 -6.56
CA LEU A 135 12.81 -2.42 -7.86
C LEU A 135 12.42 -0.96 -8.09
N MET A 136 11.85 -0.29 -7.09
CA MET A 136 11.50 1.13 -7.19
C MET A 136 12.74 2.02 -7.33
N ARG A 137 13.80 1.77 -6.55
CA ARG A 137 15.07 2.51 -6.69
C ARG A 137 15.72 2.29 -8.05
N ALA A 138 15.67 1.06 -8.57
CA ALA A 138 16.15 0.74 -9.91
C ALA A 138 15.36 1.50 -10.99
N GLY A 139 14.03 1.47 -10.94
CA GLY A 139 13.17 2.22 -11.86
C GLY A 139 13.42 3.73 -11.79
N MET A 140 13.60 4.28 -10.59
CA MET A 140 13.96 5.69 -10.41
C MET A 140 15.35 6.01 -10.98
N GLY A 141 16.32 5.12 -10.80
CA GLY A 141 17.66 5.26 -11.39
C GLY A 141 17.62 5.32 -12.92
N GLU A 142 16.78 4.50 -13.55
CA GLU A 142 16.51 4.58 -15.00
C GLU A 142 15.90 5.93 -15.37
N ALA A 143 14.86 6.37 -14.66
CA ALA A 143 14.16 7.64 -14.94
C ALA A 143 15.09 8.87 -14.81
N ILE A 144 15.95 8.91 -13.79
CA ILE A 144 16.86 10.03 -13.53
C ILE A 144 18.03 10.07 -14.53
N SER A 145 18.58 8.90 -14.85
CA SER A 145 19.79 8.83 -15.67
C SER A 145 19.53 8.68 -17.17
N GLY A 146 18.30 8.31 -17.56
CA GLY A 146 17.94 7.93 -18.93
C GLY A 146 18.56 6.61 -19.39
N ARG A 147 19.36 5.94 -18.54
CA ARG A 147 20.00 4.67 -18.86
C ARG A 147 19.09 3.53 -18.44
N LYS A 148 18.76 2.66 -19.39
CA LYS A 148 17.96 1.47 -19.13
C LYS A 148 18.63 0.59 -18.08
N VAL A 149 17.87 0.19 -17.07
CA VAL A 149 18.29 -0.81 -16.11
C VAL A 149 18.03 -2.20 -16.70
N ASP A 150 19.02 -3.09 -16.57
CA ASP A 150 18.80 -4.50 -16.86
C ASP A 150 17.93 -5.13 -15.76
N ALA A 151 16.62 -5.21 -16.03
CA ALA A 151 15.67 -5.84 -15.14
C ALA A 151 16.08 -7.29 -14.78
N GLY A 152 16.71 -8.02 -15.70
CA GLY A 152 17.20 -9.37 -15.43
C GLY A 152 18.29 -9.39 -14.35
N SER A 153 19.22 -8.44 -14.39
CA SER A 153 20.25 -8.28 -13.34
C SER A 153 19.63 -7.92 -12.00
N VAL A 154 18.66 -7.00 -11.95
CA VAL A 154 17.99 -6.63 -10.69
C VAL A 154 17.26 -7.84 -10.10
N MET A 155 16.51 -8.58 -10.92
CA MET A 155 15.81 -9.78 -10.47
C MET A 155 16.77 -10.88 -10.00
N ARG A 156 17.93 -11.05 -10.66
CA ARG A 156 18.95 -12.01 -10.23
C ARG A 156 19.65 -11.65 -8.92
N SER A 157 19.62 -10.38 -8.52
CA SER A 157 20.14 -9.98 -7.20
C SER A 157 19.19 -10.31 -6.05
N LEU A 158 17.94 -10.65 -6.34
CA LEU A 158 16.96 -11.08 -5.33
C LEU A 158 17.11 -12.57 -5.05
N SER A 159 17.09 -12.93 -3.76
CA SER A 159 17.00 -14.32 -3.33
C SER A 159 15.64 -14.93 -3.70
N ALA A 160 15.59 -16.26 -3.76
CA ALA A 160 14.33 -16.98 -3.98
C ALA A 160 13.26 -16.65 -2.91
N GLY A 161 13.69 -16.40 -1.66
CA GLY A 161 12.80 -15.98 -0.58
C GLY A 161 12.18 -14.60 -0.84
N GLN A 162 13.00 -13.62 -1.20
CA GLN A 162 12.52 -12.27 -1.55
C GLN A 162 11.57 -12.27 -2.75
N LEU A 163 11.87 -13.06 -3.79
CA LEU A 163 10.98 -13.20 -4.95
C LEU A 163 9.64 -13.83 -4.58
N ARG A 164 9.65 -14.85 -3.72
CA ARG A 164 8.42 -15.48 -3.23
C ARG A 164 7.60 -14.50 -2.40
N ALA A 165 8.21 -13.81 -1.45
CA ALA A 165 7.55 -12.81 -0.61
C ALA A 165 6.98 -11.64 -1.44
N PHE A 166 7.73 -11.18 -2.44
CA PHE A 166 7.27 -10.17 -3.39
C PHE A 166 6.03 -10.63 -4.17
N ASN A 167 6.06 -11.86 -4.71
CA ASN A 167 4.92 -12.43 -5.42
C ASN A 167 3.72 -12.65 -4.49
N GLU A 168 3.96 -13.14 -3.27
CA GLU A 168 2.93 -13.32 -2.24
C GLU A 168 2.24 -11.99 -1.93
N LEU A 169 3.01 -10.94 -1.67
CA LEU A 169 2.47 -9.59 -1.47
C LEU A 169 1.72 -9.08 -2.70
N GLY A 170 2.22 -9.34 -3.91
CA GLY A 170 1.64 -8.85 -5.16
C GLY A 170 0.32 -9.55 -5.54
N GLU A 171 0.25 -10.86 -5.40
CA GLU A 171 -0.83 -11.69 -5.93
C GLU A 171 -1.77 -12.24 -4.86
N GLY A 172 -1.31 -12.33 -3.59
CA GLY A 172 -2.09 -12.83 -2.49
C GLY A 172 -3.31 -11.97 -2.20
N THR A 173 -4.51 -12.56 -2.25
CA THR A 173 -5.76 -11.84 -1.96
C THR A 173 -5.80 -11.35 -0.51
N GLN A 174 -5.12 -12.05 0.40
CA GLN A 174 -4.97 -11.71 1.81
C GLN A 174 -4.16 -10.43 2.06
N HIS A 175 -3.42 -9.92 1.06
CA HIS A 175 -2.62 -8.69 1.21
C HIS A 175 -3.23 -7.47 0.49
N THR A 176 -4.50 -7.55 0.10
CA THR A 176 -5.17 -6.47 -0.67
C THR A 176 -5.20 -5.15 0.09
N GLU A 177 -5.61 -5.17 1.35
CA GLU A 177 -5.68 -4.00 2.22
C GLU A 177 -4.29 -3.39 2.46
N LEU A 178 -3.27 -4.25 2.58
CA LEU A 178 -1.88 -3.83 2.74
C LEU A 178 -1.36 -3.15 1.48
N ARG A 179 -1.60 -3.74 0.30
CA ARG A 179 -1.25 -3.12 -1.00
C ARG A 179 -1.95 -1.77 -1.19
N GLN A 180 -3.23 -1.68 -0.84
CA GLN A 180 -3.98 -0.44 -0.93
C GLN A 180 -3.42 0.63 0.02
N ALA A 181 -3.08 0.26 1.27
CA ALA A 181 -2.49 1.18 2.23
C ALA A 181 -1.11 1.70 1.78
N MET A 182 -0.33 0.86 1.10
CA MET A 182 0.94 1.26 0.48
C MET A 182 0.77 1.92 -0.91
N ARG A 183 -0.46 1.96 -1.45
CA ARG A 183 -0.83 2.54 -2.76
C ARG A 183 -0.14 1.85 -3.93
N ILE A 184 -0.03 0.52 -3.85
CA ILE A 184 0.63 -0.35 -4.84
C ILE A 184 -0.32 -1.41 -5.42
N ASP A 185 -1.62 -1.24 -5.24
CA ASP A 185 -2.65 -2.15 -5.75
C ASP A 185 -2.57 -2.38 -7.28
N GLU A 186 -2.15 -1.35 -8.02
CA GLU A 186 -1.91 -1.42 -9.48
C GLU A 186 -0.75 -2.37 -9.88
N LEU A 187 0.14 -2.74 -8.95
CA LEU A 187 1.26 -3.67 -9.23
C LEU A 187 0.82 -5.12 -9.39
N ALA A 188 -0.35 -5.50 -8.88
CA ALA A 188 -0.82 -6.89 -8.84
C ALA A 188 -1.23 -7.49 -10.20
N SER A 189 -1.05 -6.76 -11.31
CA SER A 189 -1.50 -7.18 -12.63
C SER A 189 -0.36 -7.67 -13.53
N GLY A 190 -0.50 -8.89 -14.09
CA GLY A 190 0.39 -9.39 -15.13
C GLY A 190 0.34 -8.53 -16.41
N GLY A 191 1.35 -8.61 -17.28
CA GLY A 191 1.34 -7.90 -18.57
C GLY A 191 2.67 -7.90 -19.33
N SER A 192 2.66 -7.33 -20.54
CA SER A 192 3.84 -7.22 -21.40
C SER A 192 4.88 -6.22 -20.83
N ARG A 193 6.13 -6.30 -21.31
CA ARG A 193 7.20 -5.38 -20.87
C ARG A 193 6.85 -3.89 -21.02
N ALA A 194 6.17 -3.53 -22.12
CA ALA A 194 5.72 -2.16 -22.36
C ALA A 194 4.63 -1.73 -21.36
N GLN A 195 3.69 -2.63 -21.05
CA GLN A 195 2.65 -2.40 -20.03
C GLN A 195 3.27 -2.26 -18.64
N THR A 196 4.28 -3.07 -18.31
CA THR A 196 5.01 -2.98 -17.04
C THR A 196 5.76 -1.65 -16.89
N HIS A 197 6.41 -1.16 -17.95
CA HIS A 197 7.05 0.16 -17.92
C HIS A 197 6.03 1.29 -17.70
N GLN A 198 4.94 1.31 -18.46
CA GLN A 198 3.89 2.34 -18.29
C GLN A 198 3.23 2.27 -16.91
N ARG A 199 3.02 1.08 -16.35
CA ARG A 199 2.54 0.90 -14.98
C ARG A 199 3.50 1.48 -13.96
N GLY A 200 4.80 1.23 -14.11
CA GLY A 200 5.83 1.81 -13.25
C GLY A 200 5.81 3.34 -13.25
N VAL A 201 5.64 3.95 -14.44
CA VAL A 201 5.50 5.41 -14.57
C VAL A 201 4.24 5.93 -13.87
N ARG A 202 3.07 5.30 -14.12
CA ARG A 202 1.81 5.70 -13.48
C ARG A 202 1.85 5.55 -11.96
N LEU A 203 2.44 4.47 -11.46
CA LEU A 203 2.65 4.26 -10.04
C LEU A 203 3.56 5.34 -9.44
N GLY A 204 4.70 5.62 -10.09
CA GLY A 204 5.60 6.69 -9.63
C GLY A 204 4.90 8.04 -9.55
N GLN A 205 4.06 8.36 -10.54
CA GLN A 205 3.23 9.56 -10.53
C GLN A 205 2.23 9.55 -9.37
N SER A 206 1.47 8.47 -9.18
CA SER A 206 0.43 8.39 -8.14
C SER A 206 1.02 8.51 -6.73
N LEU A 207 2.20 7.94 -6.49
CA LEU A 207 2.92 8.03 -5.23
C LEU A 207 3.36 9.46 -4.89
N LEU A 208 3.69 10.26 -5.90
CA LEU A 208 4.11 11.66 -5.71
C LEU A 208 2.93 12.64 -5.62
N VAL A 209 1.74 12.29 -6.16
CA VAL A 209 0.57 13.18 -6.12
C VAL A 209 0.18 13.57 -4.69
N GLY A 210 0.12 12.59 -3.78
CA GLY A 210 -0.27 12.85 -2.38
C GLY A 210 0.63 13.89 -1.70
N PRO A 211 1.95 13.64 -1.61
CA PRO A 211 2.89 14.60 -1.07
C PRO A 211 2.86 15.96 -1.77
N MET A 212 2.72 15.98 -3.09
CA MET A 212 2.64 17.22 -3.86
C MET A 212 1.43 18.05 -3.48
N LEU A 213 0.23 17.45 -3.42
CA LEU A 213 -1.00 18.14 -3.05
C LEU A 213 -0.94 18.65 -1.59
N SER A 214 -0.42 17.85 -0.66
CA SER A 214 -0.24 18.28 0.73
C SER A 214 0.75 19.45 0.86
N ALA A 215 1.83 19.45 0.09
CA ALA A 215 2.78 20.56 0.06
C ALA A 215 2.12 21.82 -0.54
N MET A 216 1.35 21.68 -1.61
CA MET A 216 0.62 22.78 -2.22
C MET A 216 -0.38 23.41 -1.26
N GLU A 217 -1.16 22.59 -0.55
CA GLU A 217 -2.12 23.05 0.46
C GLU A 217 -1.44 23.86 1.57
N ARG A 218 -0.38 23.30 2.18
CA ARG A 218 0.36 23.96 3.28
C ARG A 218 1.05 25.24 2.84
N CYS A 219 1.48 25.30 1.58
CA CYS A 219 2.18 26.45 1.01
C CYS A 219 1.27 27.40 0.23
N GLN A 220 -0.06 27.22 0.32
CA GLN A 220 -1.05 28.09 -0.32
C GLN A 220 -0.82 28.22 -1.84
N VAL A 221 -0.47 27.11 -2.48
CA VAL A 221 -0.38 26.97 -3.93
C VAL A 221 -1.66 26.33 -4.44
N SER A 222 -2.39 27.01 -5.32
CA SER A 222 -3.66 26.48 -5.85
C SER A 222 -3.43 25.22 -6.68
N PRO A 223 -4.12 24.09 -6.41
CA PRO A 223 -4.08 22.89 -7.25
C PRO A 223 -4.48 23.13 -8.70
N GLY A 224 -5.35 24.11 -8.96
CA GLY A 224 -5.74 24.53 -10.31
C GLY A 224 -4.53 24.87 -11.19
N THR A 225 -3.42 25.28 -10.58
CA THR A 225 -2.19 25.59 -11.30
C THR A 225 -1.50 24.36 -11.93
N LEU A 226 -1.82 23.14 -11.51
CA LEU A 226 -1.36 21.93 -12.17
C LEU A 226 -2.17 21.61 -13.44
N PHE A 227 -3.38 22.17 -13.55
CA PHE A 227 -4.35 21.84 -14.59
C PHE A 227 -4.60 22.96 -15.60
N ASP A 228 -4.26 24.22 -15.28
CA ASP A 228 -4.26 25.24 -16.34
C ASP A 228 -3.09 24.94 -17.29
N LYS A 229 -3.47 24.58 -18.52
CA LYS A 229 -2.56 24.41 -19.66
C LYS A 229 -1.59 25.60 -19.70
N ALA A 230 -0.33 25.30 -20.01
CA ALA A 230 0.64 26.33 -20.36
C ALA A 230 0.06 27.20 -21.49
N GLY A 231 -0.24 28.46 -21.18
CA GLY A 231 -0.52 29.50 -22.16
C GLY A 231 -1.88 29.42 -22.85
N THR A 232 -2.92 29.94 -22.20
CA THR A 232 -3.88 30.82 -22.89
C THR A 232 -3.79 32.19 -22.28
N LEU A 233 -2.73 32.91 -22.65
CA LEU A 233 -2.73 34.37 -22.69
C LEU A 233 -2.78 34.75 -24.17
N THR A 234 -3.99 34.92 -24.67
CA THR A 234 -4.27 35.88 -25.74
C THR A 234 -4.79 37.15 -25.09
#